data_AF-A0A2M8T091-F1
#
_entry.id   AF-A0A2M8T091-F1
#
_cell.length_a   1.000
_cell.length_b   1.000
_cell.length_c   1.000
_cell.angle_alpha   90.00
_cell.angle_beta   90.00
_cell.angle_gamma   90.00
#
_symmetry.space_group_name_H-M   'P 1'
#
loop_
_entity.id
_entity.type
_entity.pdbx_description
1 polymer ?
#
loop_
_entity_poly.entity_id
_entity_poly.type
_entity_poly.pdbx_seq_one_letter_code
_entity_poly.pdbx_strand_id
1 'polypeptide(L)'
;MKIIQYFPNSRGTKFLKQFQKTLATKYCEIYEIYDKSPELFNCLESRLHATDLILITAHGTADFIEGELERGEPIRITAEDFHRFKNSFVFAFSCSTADLGEKICTESNVLSYLGFNDIVNLQVKTSNGQFVTEISNILRKIYNDTLYESLVTFIQKNYNISEFAQLISLNLKRYYVRLLGMTSEDIIAKYAIPRRVASNREFIKCLHADLLTTIDAVRQRITVYGEQNFIPWLFITTDDTAILENLLGKVLDSEFSPKNIYYKNFLLGYLYKKLNIKDSSEYYLGEAKALFPEYEPLVMAFQENS
;
A
#
# COMPACT_ATOMS: atom_id res chain seq x y z
N MET A 1 -6.33 -14.94 -0.39
CA MET A 1 -5.99 -13.53 -0.08
C MET A 1 -6.42 -12.68 -1.27
N LYS A 2 -6.97 -11.49 -1.02
CA LYS A 2 -7.40 -10.51 -2.02
C LYS A 2 -6.66 -9.19 -1.83
N ILE A 3 -6.74 -8.33 -2.84
CA ILE A 3 -6.42 -6.92 -2.76
C ILE A 3 -7.76 -6.16 -2.69
N ILE A 4 -8.07 -5.61 -1.53
CA ILE A 4 -9.32 -4.89 -1.27
C ILE A 4 -9.02 -3.40 -1.21
N GLN A 5 -9.60 -2.58 -2.08
CA GLN A 5 -9.45 -1.13 -2.03
C GLN A 5 -10.72 -0.46 -1.50
N TYR A 6 -10.57 0.31 -0.42
CA TYR A 6 -11.55 1.30 -0.03
C TYR A 6 -11.24 2.64 -0.71
N PHE A 7 -12.13 3.10 -1.58
CA PHE A 7 -11.97 4.33 -2.36
C PHE A 7 -13.26 5.14 -2.39
N PRO A 8 -13.62 5.82 -1.29
CA PRO A 8 -14.80 6.66 -1.25
C PRO A 8 -14.65 7.81 -2.24
N ASN A 9 -15.75 8.18 -2.91
CA ASN A 9 -15.77 9.21 -3.95
C ASN A 9 -15.64 10.63 -3.36
N SER A 10 -14.48 10.93 -2.77
CA SER A 10 -14.14 12.26 -2.25
C SER A 10 -13.52 13.14 -3.35
N ARG A 11 -13.67 14.47 -3.26
CA ARG A 11 -13.16 15.39 -4.29
C ARG A 11 -11.63 15.39 -4.36
N GLY A 12 -10.93 15.22 -3.23
CA GLY A 12 -9.48 15.34 -3.16
C GLY A 12 -8.72 14.10 -3.59
N THR A 13 -9.33 12.91 -3.59
CA THR A 13 -8.65 11.65 -3.98
C THR A 13 -8.89 11.23 -5.43
N LYS A 14 -9.69 11.99 -6.21
CA LYS A 14 -10.03 11.66 -7.62
C LYS A 14 -8.82 11.46 -8.52
N PHE A 15 -7.69 12.10 -8.22
CA PHE A 15 -6.47 11.93 -9.02
C PHE A 15 -5.94 10.49 -8.95
N LEU A 16 -6.28 9.72 -7.91
CA LEU A 16 -5.91 8.31 -7.73
C LEU A 16 -6.81 7.33 -8.51
N LYS A 17 -7.81 7.83 -9.26
CA LYS A 17 -8.65 6.97 -10.13
C LYS A 17 -7.83 6.23 -11.19
N GLN A 18 -6.73 6.80 -11.65
CA GLN A 18 -5.86 6.10 -12.61
C GLN A 18 -5.20 4.89 -11.95
N PHE A 19 -4.65 5.06 -10.74
CA PHE A 19 -4.08 3.97 -9.95
C PHE A 19 -5.10 2.84 -9.72
N GLN A 20 -6.31 3.17 -9.27
CA GLN A 20 -7.43 2.22 -9.13
C GLN A 20 -7.67 1.43 -10.44
N LYS A 21 -7.86 2.13 -11.57
CA LYS A 21 -8.16 1.49 -12.86
C LYS A 21 -7.05 0.53 -13.29
N THR A 22 -5.80 0.93 -13.10
CA THR A 22 -4.65 0.11 -13.48
C THR A 22 -4.57 -1.15 -12.60
N LEU A 23 -4.87 -1.06 -11.30
CA LEU A 23 -4.95 -2.25 -10.44
C LEU A 23 -6.10 -3.18 -10.84
N ALA A 24 -7.29 -2.64 -11.09
CA ALA A 24 -8.43 -3.43 -11.55
C ALA A 24 -8.17 -4.17 -12.86
N THR A 25 -7.37 -3.57 -13.75
CA THR A 25 -6.98 -4.21 -15.01
C THR A 25 -5.95 -5.32 -14.78
N LYS A 26 -4.96 -5.09 -13.92
CA LYS A 26 -3.82 -6.01 -13.73
C LYS A 26 -4.12 -7.18 -12.79
N TYR A 27 -5.00 -6.97 -11.83
CA TYR A 27 -5.31 -7.92 -10.76
C TYR A 27 -6.80 -8.27 -10.73
N CYS A 28 -7.48 -8.27 -11.88
CA CYS A 28 -8.94 -8.38 -11.99
C CYS A 28 -9.57 -9.57 -11.23
N GLU A 29 -8.85 -10.69 -11.08
CA GLU A 29 -9.33 -11.90 -10.41
C GLU A 29 -9.29 -11.81 -8.87
N ILE A 30 -8.44 -10.94 -8.32
CA ILE A 30 -8.16 -10.85 -6.88
C ILE A 30 -8.38 -9.44 -6.33
N TYR A 31 -8.84 -8.50 -7.15
CA TYR A 31 -8.99 -7.08 -6.81
C TYR A 31 -10.45 -6.69 -6.65
N GLU A 32 -10.80 -6.20 -5.46
CA GLU A 32 -12.14 -5.73 -5.12
C GLU A 32 -12.09 -4.26 -4.69
N ILE A 33 -13.13 -3.50 -5.02
CA ILE A 33 -13.20 -2.06 -4.76
C ILE A 33 -14.53 -1.74 -4.12
N TYR A 34 -14.49 -0.98 -3.03
CA TYR A 34 -15.65 -0.50 -2.31
C TYR A 34 -15.57 1.02 -2.16
N ASP A 35 -16.65 1.71 -2.51
CA ASP A 35 -16.78 3.16 -2.31
C ASP A 35 -17.69 3.52 -1.13
N LYS A 36 -18.31 2.52 -0.48
CA LYS A 36 -19.13 2.66 0.73
C LYS A 36 -18.63 1.79 1.88
N SER A 37 -18.65 2.36 3.09
CA SER A 37 -18.19 1.72 4.32
C SER A 37 -18.97 0.44 4.66
N PRO A 38 -20.33 0.40 4.57
CA PRO A 38 -21.06 -0.83 4.88
C PRO A 38 -20.70 -2.00 3.96
N GLU A 39 -20.45 -1.74 2.68
CA GLU A 39 -20.08 -2.77 1.70
C GLU A 39 -18.67 -3.32 1.98
N LEU A 40 -17.73 -2.43 2.31
CA LEU A 40 -16.40 -2.81 2.78
C LEU A 40 -16.49 -3.68 4.04
N PHE A 41 -17.24 -3.25 5.05
CA PHE A 41 -17.36 -3.97 6.32
C PHE A 41 -17.98 -5.35 6.12
N ASN A 42 -19.03 -5.46 5.32
CA ASN A 42 -19.62 -6.74 4.97
C ASN A 42 -18.60 -7.68 4.28
N CYS A 43 -17.76 -7.15 3.38
CA CYS A 43 -16.67 -7.93 2.78
C CYS A 43 -15.65 -8.40 3.82
N LEU A 44 -15.20 -7.50 4.69
CA LEU A 44 -14.20 -7.80 5.73
C LEU A 44 -14.70 -8.76 6.81
N GLU A 45 -16.00 -8.78 7.09
CA GLU A 45 -16.62 -9.69 8.06
C GLU A 45 -16.92 -11.08 7.46
N SER A 46 -17.23 -11.15 6.15
CA SER A 46 -17.60 -12.40 5.48
C SER A 46 -16.42 -13.17 4.86
N ARG A 47 -15.22 -12.60 4.89
CA ARG A 47 -14.04 -13.19 4.25
C ARG A 47 -13.60 -14.49 4.94
N LEU A 48 -13.25 -15.46 4.10
CA LEU A 48 -12.67 -16.74 4.51
C LEU A 48 -11.19 -16.63 4.91
N HIS A 49 -10.51 -15.54 4.53
CA HIS A 49 -9.09 -15.35 4.74
C HIS A 49 -8.86 -13.98 5.39
N ALA A 50 -8.21 -13.94 6.54
CA ALA A 50 -8.00 -12.67 7.24
C ALA A 50 -6.73 -11.92 6.79
N THR A 51 -5.94 -12.48 5.86
CA THR A 51 -4.62 -11.97 5.43
C THR A 51 -4.63 -11.05 4.22
N ASP A 52 -5.72 -10.36 3.93
CA ASP A 52 -5.85 -9.51 2.74
C ASP A 52 -4.95 -8.28 2.75
N LEU A 53 -4.67 -7.76 1.54
CA LEU A 53 -4.03 -6.48 1.34
C LEU A 53 -5.13 -5.44 1.17
N ILE A 54 -5.31 -4.59 2.17
CA ILE A 54 -6.32 -3.54 2.19
C ILE A 54 -5.67 -2.21 1.82
N LEU A 55 -6.06 -1.66 0.68
CA LEU A 55 -5.66 -0.33 0.22
C LEU A 55 -6.71 0.69 0.66
N ILE A 56 -6.31 1.74 1.36
CA ILE A 56 -7.22 2.83 1.71
C ILE A 56 -6.82 4.09 0.96
N THR A 57 -7.71 4.56 0.11
CA THR A 57 -7.50 5.73 -0.75
C THR A 57 -8.53 6.82 -0.41
N ALA A 58 -8.33 7.46 0.73
CA ALA A 58 -9.29 8.37 1.33
C ALA A 58 -8.57 9.56 1.97
N HIS A 59 -9.34 10.56 2.40
CA HIS A 59 -8.84 11.54 3.36
C HIS A 59 -8.82 10.92 4.76
N GLY A 60 -8.09 11.54 5.68
CA GLY A 60 -7.96 11.03 7.03
C GLY A 60 -7.30 12.02 7.95
N THR A 61 -7.33 11.65 9.22
CA THR A 61 -6.74 12.35 10.35
C THR A 61 -6.08 11.33 11.28
N ALA A 62 -5.49 11.79 12.37
CA ALA A 62 -4.91 10.92 13.39
C ALA A 62 -5.94 10.01 14.07
N ASP A 63 -7.24 10.30 13.92
CA ASP A 63 -8.32 9.61 14.65
C ASP A 63 -9.26 8.82 13.75
N PHE A 64 -9.40 9.17 12.47
CA PHE A 64 -10.33 8.51 11.56
C PHE A 64 -9.94 8.63 10.08
N ILE A 65 -10.55 7.77 9.28
CA ILE A 65 -10.55 7.85 7.82
C ILE A 65 -11.90 8.41 7.35
N GLU A 66 -11.87 9.38 6.45
CA GLU A 66 -13.07 9.96 5.86
C GLU A 66 -13.62 9.04 4.77
N GLY A 67 -14.83 8.57 4.98
CA GLY A 67 -15.56 7.72 4.06
C GLY A 67 -16.41 8.48 3.05
N GLU A 68 -17.47 7.81 2.60
CA GLU A 68 -18.50 8.40 1.76
C GLU A 68 -19.27 9.51 2.47
N LEU A 69 -19.94 10.37 1.69
CA LEU A 69 -20.83 11.39 2.24
C LEU A 69 -22.22 10.80 2.46
N GLU A 70 -22.71 10.89 3.70
CA GLU A 70 -24.09 10.58 4.05
C GLU A 70 -24.77 11.85 4.56
N ARG A 71 -25.86 12.26 3.91
CA ARG A 71 -26.62 13.50 4.23
C ARG A 71 -25.74 14.77 4.28
N GLY A 72 -24.64 14.78 3.52
CA GLY A 72 -23.72 15.91 3.42
C GLY A 72 -22.51 15.85 4.34
N GLU A 73 -22.48 14.91 5.29
CA GLU A 73 -21.38 14.72 6.23
C GLU A 73 -20.55 13.48 5.87
N PRO A 74 -19.22 13.50 6.00
CA PRO A 74 -18.40 12.32 5.78
C PRO A 74 -18.61 11.30 6.91
N ILE A 75 -18.90 10.06 6.52
CA ILE A 75 -18.82 8.93 7.45
C ILE A 75 -17.37 8.82 7.95
N ARG A 76 -17.18 8.56 9.24
CA ARG A 76 -15.86 8.44 9.85
C ARG A 76 -15.63 6.99 10.23
N ILE A 77 -14.61 6.38 9.63
CA ILE A 77 -14.11 5.05 10.03
C ILE A 77 -13.09 5.29 11.13
N THR A 78 -13.44 4.93 12.36
CA THR A 78 -12.63 5.19 13.56
C THR A 78 -11.90 3.93 14.00
N ALA A 79 -11.00 4.04 15.00
CA ALA A 79 -10.29 2.90 15.58
C ALA A 79 -11.23 1.73 15.98
N GLU A 80 -12.45 2.03 16.44
CA GLU A 80 -13.45 1.03 16.81
C GLU A 80 -13.88 0.16 15.62
N ASP A 81 -13.84 0.66 14.39
CA ASP A 81 -14.21 -0.10 13.20
C ASP A 81 -13.10 -1.03 12.70
N PHE A 82 -11.85 -0.80 13.12
CA PHE A 82 -10.69 -1.52 12.61
C PHE A 82 -10.55 -2.95 13.12
N HIS A 83 -11.35 -3.37 14.10
CA HIS A 83 -11.42 -4.80 14.47
C HIS A 83 -11.77 -5.69 13.27
N ARG A 84 -12.50 -5.15 12.28
CA ARG A 84 -12.84 -5.83 11.02
C ARG A 84 -11.62 -6.08 10.12
N PHE A 85 -10.57 -5.27 10.28
CA PHE A 85 -9.32 -5.32 9.52
C PHE A 85 -8.29 -6.27 10.16
N LYS A 86 -8.68 -7.02 11.20
CA LYS A 86 -7.80 -7.98 11.87
C LYS A 86 -7.05 -8.85 10.86
N ASN A 87 -5.79 -9.11 11.18
CA ASN A 87 -4.87 -9.97 10.45
C ASN A 87 -4.56 -9.54 9.02
N SER A 88 -4.89 -8.31 8.63
CA SER A 88 -4.66 -7.78 7.27
C SER A 88 -3.43 -6.89 7.18
N PHE A 89 -2.97 -6.67 5.96
CA PHE A 89 -1.99 -5.64 5.60
C PHE A 89 -2.73 -4.40 5.16
N VAL A 90 -2.58 -3.28 5.86
CA VAL A 90 -3.32 -2.06 5.54
C VAL A 90 -2.36 -1.00 5.00
N PHE A 91 -2.54 -0.60 3.75
CA PHE A 91 -1.78 0.48 3.12
C PHE A 91 -2.70 1.67 2.88
N ALA A 92 -2.60 2.67 3.74
CA ALA A 92 -3.37 3.90 3.64
C ALA A 92 -2.61 4.96 2.87
N PHE A 93 -3.04 5.22 1.64
CA PHE A 93 -2.68 6.42 0.90
C PHE A 93 -3.55 7.61 1.36
N SER A 94 -3.54 7.83 2.67
CA SER A 94 -4.31 8.85 3.39
C SER A 94 -3.37 9.72 4.22
N CYS A 95 -3.73 10.99 4.37
CA CYS A 95 -2.92 11.96 5.10
C CYS A 95 -3.10 11.78 6.62
N SER A 96 -2.02 11.97 7.37
CA SER A 96 -2.06 12.08 8.85
C SER A 96 -2.66 10.87 9.59
N THR A 97 -2.71 9.69 8.98
CA THR A 97 -3.30 8.49 9.59
C THR A 97 -2.29 7.57 10.26
N ALA A 98 -1.01 7.97 10.36
CA ALA A 98 0.04 7.17 11.02
C ALA A 98 -0.34 6.79 12.47
N ASP A 99 -0.76 7.77 13.28
CA ASP A 99 -1.12 7.55 14.68
C ASP A 99 -2.34 6.61 14.82
N LEU A 100 -3.31 6.72 13.91
CA LEU A 100 -4.40 5.76 13.79
C LEU A 100 -3.85 4.36 13.47
N GLY A 101 -2.91 4.27 12.53
CA GLY A 101 -2.20 3.06 12.15
C GLY A 101 -1.51 2.34 13.30
N GLU A 102 -0.84 3.10 14.18
CA GLU A 102 -0.23 2.56 15.39
C GLU A 102 -1.27 1.91 16.30
N LYS A 103 -2.33 2.66 16.63
CA LYS A 103 -3.44 2.21 17.49
C LYS A 103 -4.09 0.92 16.96
N ILE A 104 -4.37 0.84 15.67
CA ILE A 104 -5.07 -0.33 15.10
C ILE A 104 -4.15 -1.56 15.02
N CYS A 105 -2.83 -1.37 14.84
CA CYS A 105 -1.87 -2.46 14.93
C CYS A 105 -1.73 -2.98 16.37
N THR A 106 -1.86 -2.11 17.39
CA THR A 106 -1.83 -2.53 18.79
C THR A 106 -3.13 -3.15 19.26
N GLU A 107 -4.28 -2.58 18.89
CA GLU A 107 -5.59 -2.88 19.48
C GLU A 107 -6.46 -3.81 18.64
N SER A 108 -6.35 -3.76 17.31
CA SER A 108 -7.24 -4.47 16.37
C SER A 108 -6.57 -5.64 15.64
N ASN A 109 -5.35 -6.01 16.04
CA ASN A 109 -4.54 -7.08 15.44
C ASN A 109 -4.33 -6.94 13.92
N VAL A 110 -4.25 -5.71 13.41
CA VAL A 110 -3.78 -5.46 12.03
C VAL A 110 -2.30 -5.83 11.96
N LEU A 111 -1.90 -6.63 10.97
CA LEU A 111 -0.53 -7.17 10.88
C LEU A 111 0.48 -6.07 10.69
N SER A 112 0.21 -5.20 9.73
CA SER A 112 1.05 -4.04 9.46
C SER A 112 0.21 -2.94 8.85
N TYR A 113 0.59 -1.71 9.18
CA TYR A 113 0.02 -0.50 8.63
C TYR A 113 1.09 0.35 7.97
N LEU A 114 0.89 0.73 6.71
CA LEU A 114 1.69 1.75 6.04
C LEU A 114 0.82 2.98 5.81
N GLY A 115 1.26 4.15 6.26
CA GLY A 115 0.56 5.40 6.05
C GLY A 115 1.46 6.63 6.11
N PHE A 116 0.87 7.80 6.28
CA PHE A 116 1.58 9.08 6.36
C PHE A 116 1.33 9.75 7.71
N ASN A 117 2.38 10.24 8.35
CA ASN A 117 2.30 10.89 9.67
C ASN A 117 1.88 12.36 9.65
N ASP A 118 1.69 12.93 8.46
CA ASP A 118 1.28 14.33 8.29
C ASP A 118 0.60 14.51 6.93
N ILE A 119 0.09 15.71 6.67
CA ILE A 119 -0.59 16.10 5.44
C ILE A 119 0.35 15.95 4.26
N VAL A 120 0.06 15.00 3.38
CA VAL A 120 0.68 14.87 2.06
C VAL A 120 0.15 16.02 1.19
N ASN A 121 0.80 17.18 1.26
CA ASN A 121 0.36 18.35 0.52
C ASN A 121 0.70 18.20 -0.97
N LEU A 122 -0.20 17.58 -1.73
CA LEU A 122 -0.10 17.46 -3.18
C LEU A 122 -0.54 18.73 -3.92
N GLN A 123 -0.69 19.84 -3.19
CA GLN A 123 -0.75 21.20 -3.74
C GLN A 123 0.55 21.92 -3.42
N VAL A 124 1.31 22.23 -4.46
CA VAL A 124 2.59 22.90 -4.29
C VAL A 124 2.35 24.36 -3.89
N LYS A 125 2.89 24.77 -2.74
CA LYS A 125 2.89 26.18 -2.31
C LYS A 125 4.04 26.88 -3.04
N THR A 126 3.77 27.54 -4.15
CA THR A 126 4.76 28.38 -4.82
C THR A 126 4.82 29.74 -4.14
N SER A 127 6.01 30.34 -4.03
CA SER A 127 6.24 31.60 -3.30
C SER A 127 5.35 32.77 -3.80
N ASN A 128 4.94 32.70 -5.06
CA ASN A 128 4.21 33.77 -5.76
C ASN A 128 2.81 33.33 -6.24
N GLY A 129 2.37 32.11 -5.89
CA GLY A 129 1.09 31.53 -6.35
C GLY A 129 1.02 31.19 -7.85
N GLN A 130 2.04 31.53 -8.64
CA GLN A 130 2.11 31.19 -10.07
C GLN A 130 2.36 29.69 -10.27
N PHE A 131 1.78 29.14 -11.34
CA PHE A 131 1.95 27.76 -11.81
C PHE A 131 1.56 26.64 -10.83
N VAL A 132 0.87 26.98 -9.73
CA VAL A 132 0.44 26.01 -8.70
C VAL A 132 -0.34 24.86 -9.33
N THR A 133 -1.24 25.15 -10.27
CA THR A 133 -2.07 24.16 -10.95
C THR A 133 -1.21 23.18 -11.76
N GLU A 134 -0.29 23.69 -12.58
CA GLU A 134 0.57 22.89 -13.44
C GLU A 134 1.54 22.02 -12.65
N ILE A 135 2.19 22.59 -11.63
CA ILE A 135 3.12 21.83 -10.78
C ILE A 135 2.34 20.78 -9.96
N SER A 136 1.16 21.11 -9.44
CA SER A 136 0.31 20.15 -8.73
C SER A 136 -0.15 19.00 -9.65
N ASN A 137 -0.42 19.28 -10.93
CA ASN A 137 -0.76 18.25 -11.90
C ASN A 137 0.43 17.30 -12.16
N ILE A 138 1.65 17.84 -12.30
CA ILE A 138 2.87 17.04 -12.43
C ILE A 138 3.06 16.16 -11.19
N LEU A 139 2.97 16.74 -10.00
CA LEU A 139 3.14 16.03 -8.73
C LEU A 139 2.12 14.90 -8.56
N ARG A 140 0.83 15.15 -8.84
CA ARG A 140 -0.23 14.12 -8.78
C ARG A 140 0.03 12.96 -9.73
N LYS A 141 0.55 13.24 -10.94
CA LYS A 141 0.92 12.19 -11.89
C LYS A 141 2.12 11.38 -11.38
N ILE A 142 3.17 12.04 -10.92
CA ILE A 142 4.35 11.38 -10.32
C ILE A 142 3.93 10.50 -9.15
N TYR A 143 3.06 10.99 -8.28
CA TYR A 143 2.59 10.25 -7.12
C TYR A 143 1.80 9.00 -7.53
N ASN A 144 0.84 9.12 -8.46
CA ASN A 144 0.12 7.96 -9.01
C ASN A 144 1.06 6.92 -9.61
N ASP A 145 1.94 7.36 -10.51
CA ASP A 145 2.84 6.47 -11.23
C ASP A 145 3.79 5.77 -10.24
N THR A 146 4.24 6.49 -9.21
CA THR A 146 5.06 5.94 -8.14
C THR A 146 4.33 4.89 -7.32
N LEU A 147 3.10 5.16 -6.87
CA LEU A 147 2.32 4.18 -6.09
C LEU A 147 2.08 2.91 -6.91
N TYR A 148 1.74 3.06 -8.19
CA TYR A 148 1.57 1.94 -9.10
C TYR A 148 2.86 1.12 -9.29
N GLU A 149 3.96 1.77 -9.71
CA GLU A 149 5.24 1.10 -9.96
C GLU A 149 5.77 0.39 -8.70
N SER A 150 5.61 1.05 -7.54
CA SER A 150 6.05 0.50 -6.26
C SER A 150 5.21 -0.70 -5.86
N LEU A 151 3.87 -0.63 -5.95
CA LEU A 151 3.01 -1.75 -5.57
C LEU A 151 3.21 -2.96 -6.49
N VAL A 152 3.33 -2.73 -7.80
CA VAL A 152 3.62 -3.80 -8.76
C VAL A 152 4.95 -4.48 -8.45
N THR A 153 5.99 -3.69 -8.20
CA THR A 153 7.33 -4.24 -7.93
C THR A 153 7.36 -4.94 -6.57
N PHE A 154 6.72 -4.38 -5.54
CA PHE A 154 6.57 -5.01 -4.23
C PHE A 154 5.96 -6.42 -4.35
N ILE A 155 4.85 -6.51 -5.09
CA ILE A 155 4.16 -7.76 -5.39
C ILE A 155 5.09 -8.72 -6.15
N GLN A 156 5.69 -8.26 -7.26
CA GLN A 156 6.51 -9.13 -8.12
C GLN A 156 7.82 -9.61 -7.49
N LYS A 157 8.34 -8.88 -6.50
CA LYS A 157 9.63 -9.17 -5.87
C LYS A 157 9.51 -9.77 -4.47
N ASN A 158 8.29 -10.01 -3.98
CA ASN A 158 8.04 -10.55 -2.64
C ASN A 158 8.77 -9.73 -1.56
N TYR A 159 8.71 -8.41 -1.71
CA TYR A 159 9.29 -7.51 -0.73
C TYR A 159 8.49 -7.54 0.57
N ASN A 160 9.15 -7.24 1.68
CA ASN A 160 8.48 -6.96 2.94
C ASN A 160 7.92 -5.53 2.99
N ILE A 161 7.18 -5.20 4.04
CA ILE A 161 6.50 -3.90 4.16
C ILE A 161 7.50 -2.74 4.28
N SER A 162 8.63 -2.95 4.97
CA SER A 162 9.70 -1.94 5.06
C SER A 162 10.33 -1.67 3.68
N GLU A 163 10.65 -2.73 2.94
CA GLU A 163 11.14 -2.65 1.55
C GLU A 163 10.12 -1.94 0.64
N PHE A 164 8.81 -2.15 0.85
CA PHE A 164 7.77 -1.42 0.12
C PHE A 164 7.79 0.09 0.39
N ALA A 165 7.84 0.49 1.67
CA ALA A 165 7.92 1.89 2.05
C ALA A 165 9.17 2.58 1.46
N GLN A 166 10.31 1.90 1.52
CA GLN A 166 11.56 2.36 0.90
C GLN A 166 11.43 2.49 -0.62
N LEU A 167 10.74 1.54 -1.25
CA LEU A 167 10.52 1.54 -2.69
C LEU A 167 9.66 2.72 -3.15
N ILE A 168 8.58 3.05 -2.43
CA ILE A 168 7.78 4.26 -2.68
C ILE A 168 8.69 5.50 -2.60
N SER A 169 9.49 5.60 -1.53
CA SER A 169 10.40 6.73 -1.34
C SER A 169 11.45 6.85 -2.46
N LEU A 170 12.03 5.72 -2.88
CA LEU A 170 13.02 5.65 -3.94
C LEU A 170 12.41 6.03 -5.30
N ASN A 171 11.22 5.52 -5.61
CA ASN A 171 10.57 5.79 -6.88
C ASN A 171 10.15 7.25 -6.99
N LEU A 172 9.66 7.88 -5.91
CA LEU A 172 9.39 9.33 -5.90
C LEU A 172 10.65 10.13 -6.28
N LYS A 173 11.80 9.79 -5.68
CA LYS A 173 13.09 10.41 -6.01
C LYS A 173 13.52 10.14 -7.46
N ARG A 174 13.35 8.92 -7.97
CA ARG A 174 13.68 8.57 -9.37
C ARG A 174 12.83 9.36 -10.36
N TYR A 175 11.54 9.54 -10.10
CA TYR A 175 10.68 10.36 -10.95
C TYR A 175 11.13 11.82 -10.97
N TYR A 176 11.52 12.38 -9.83
CA TYR A 176 12.09 13.73 -9.77
C TYR A 176 13.37 13.85 -10.60
N VAL A 177 14.33 12.93 -10.42
CA VAL A 177 15.59 12.95 -11.18
C VAL A 177 15.34 12.83 -12.68
N ARG A 178 14.40 11.98 -13.09
CA ARG A 178 13.99 11.87 -14.50
C ARG A 178 13.41 13.20 -15.02
N LEU A 179 12.59 13.89 -14.21
CA LEU A 179 12.02 15.18 -14.58
C LEU A 179 13.08 16.26 -14.79
N LEU A 180 14.15 16.28 -13.97
CA LEU A 180 15.24 17.25 -14.14
C LEU A 180 15.95 17.15 -15.50
N GLY A 181 15.95 15.96 -16.10
CA GLY A 181 16.53 15.71 -17.42
C GLY A 181 15.55 15.88 -18.59
N MET A 182 14.29 16.22 -18.34
CA MET A 182 13.28 16.35 -19.40
C MET A 182 13.40 17.69 -20.13
N THR A 183 13.18 17.64 -21.44
CA THR A 183 12.98 18.84 -22.26
C THR A 183 11.58 19.43 -22.03
N SER A 184 11.36 20.67 -22.47
CA SER A 184 10.02 21.28 -22.43
C SER A 184 9.01 20.44 -23.22
N GLU A 185 9.41 19.86 -24.34
CA GLU A 185 8.61 18.95 -25.17
C GLU A 185 8.21 17.68 -24.40
N ASP A 186 9.15 17.07 -23.67
CA ASP A 186 8.87 15.90 -22.84
C ASP A 186 7.87 16.22 -21.73
N ILE A 187 8.01 17.39 -21.09
CA ILE A 187 7.10 17.84 -20.01
C ILE A 187 5.69 18.05 -20.57
N ILE A 188 5.56 18.70 -21.74
CA ILE A 188 4.27 18.90 -22.42
C ILE A 188 3.61 17.55 -22.72
N ALA A 189 4.36 16.62 -23.34
CA ALA A 189 3.83 15.34 -23.77
C ALA A 189 3.42 14.45 -22.58
N LYS A 190 4.26 14.37 -21.54
CA LYS A 190 4.04 13.45 -20.42
C LYS A 190 3.01 13.94 -19.42
N TYR A 191 3.00 15.25 -19.14
CA TYR A 191 2.19 15.84 -18.08
C TYR A 191 1.05 16.74 -18.59
N ALA A 192 0.88 16.84 -19.91
CA ALA A 192 -0.15 17.66 -20.55
C ALA A 192 -0.08 19.15 -20.14
N ILE A 193 1.14 19.67 -19.99
CA ILE A 193 1.37 21.08 -19.62
C ILE A 193 1.28 21.96 -20.87
N PRO A 194 0.60 23.12 -20.84
CA PRO A 194 0.56 24.02 -21.98
C PRO A 194 1.96 24.45 -22.43
N ARG A 195 2.21 24.46 -23.75
CA ARG A 195 3.53 24.83 -24.32
C ARG A 195 4.05 26.18 -23.80
N ARG A 196 3.16 27.17 -23.66
CA ARG A 196 3.49 28.50 -23.11
C ARG A 196 4.06 28.45 -21.69
N VAL A 197 3.63 27.47 -20.87
CA VAL A 197 4.07 27.30 -19.49
C VAL A 197 5.37 26.49 -19.46
N ALA A 198 5.43 25.36 -20.16
CA ALA A 198 6.63 24.51 -20.19
C ALA A 198 7.86 25.18 -20.82
N SER A 199 7.67 26.18 -21.68
CA SER A 199 8.76 26.98 -22.26
C SER A 199 9.18 28.17 -21.37
N ASN A 200 8.48 28.41 -20.26
CA ASN A 200 8.80 29.52 -19.35
C ASN A 200 9.92 29.10 -18.38
N ARG A 201 11.02 29.85 -18.38
CA ARG A 201 12.19 29.57 -17.53
C ARG A 201 11.88 29.67 -16.03
N GLU A 202 10.99 30.57 -15.62
CA GLU A 202 10.56 30.69 -14.22
C GLU A 202 9.75 29.47 -13.80
N PHE A 203 8.85 28.99 -14.66
CA PHE A 203 8.12 27.74 -14.41
C PHE A 203 9.08 26.57 -14.17
N ILE A 204 10.10 26.39 -15.02
CA ILE A 204 11.08 25.31 -14.85
C ILE A 204 11.85 25.43 -13.53
N LYS A 205 12.23 26.65 -13.12
CA LYS A 205 12.87 26.87 -11.82
C LYS A 205 11.96 26.51 -10.64
N CYS A 206 10.72 26.99 -10.66
CA CYS A 206 9.73 26.69 -9.60
C CYS A 206 9.42 25.19 -9.57
N LEU A 207 9.26 24.57 -10.74
CA LEU A 207 9.05 23.13 -10.87
C LEU A 207 10.19 22.35 -10.20
N HIS A 208 11.46 22.71 -10.44
CA HIS A 208 12.58 21.99 -9.85
C HIS A 208 12.68 22.16 -8.33
N ALA A 209 12.52 23.39 -7.83
CA ALA A 209 12.68 23.69 -6.40
C ALA A 209 11.48 23.22 -5.56
N ASP A 210 10.26 23.58 -5.97
CA ASP A 210 9.07 23.36 -5.17
C ASP A 210 8.63 21.88 -5.23
N LEU A 211 8.86 21.21 -6.36
CA LEU A 211 8.58 19.77 -6.47
C LEU A 211 9.55 18.94 -5.64
N LEU A 212 10.85 19.29 -5.61
CA LEU A 212 11.83 18.59 -4.76
C LEU A 212 11.43 18.68 -3.30
N THR A 213 11.15 19.90 -2.84
CA THR A 213 10.72 20.17 -1.47
C THR A 213 9.49 19.34 -1.12
N THR A 214 8.51 19.28 -2.04
CA THR A 214 7.28 18.51 -1.82
C THR A 214 7.56 17.00 -1.81
N ILE A 215 8.36 16.50 -2.75
CA ILE A 215 8.72 15.07 -2.82
C ILE A 215 9.47 14.64 -1.57
N ASP A 216 10.47 15.41 -1.12
CA ASP A 216 11.22 15.10 0.09
C ASP A 216 10.34 15.14 1.33
N ALA A 217 9.42 16.10 1.43
CA ALA A 217 8.43 16.12 2.51
C ALA A 217 7.54 14.87 2.50
N VAL A 218 7.02 14.44 1.34
CA VAL A 218 6.20 13.21 1.25
C VAL A 218 7.01 11.99 1.65
N ARG A 219 8.26 11.88 1.19
CA ARG A 219 9.15 10.75 1.47
C ARG A 219 9.45 10.59 2.96
N GLN A 220 9.67 11.69 3.67
CA GLN A 220 9.96 11.69 5.11
C GLN A 220 8.76 11.31 5.98
N ARG A 221 7.55 11.34 5.41
CA ARG A 221 6.30 11.12 6.15
C ARG A 221 5.77 9.69 6.07
N ILE A 222 6.32 8.86 5.19
CA ILE A 222 5.94 7.45 5.06
C ILE A 222 6.34 6.73 6.34
N THR A 223 5.37 6.13 7.02
CA THR A 223 5.56 5.44 8.28
C THR A 223 4.97 4.04 8.20
N VAL A 224 5.62 3.09 8.86
CA VAL A 224 5.16 1.70 8.97
C VAL A 224 5.02 1.33 10.45
N TYR A 225 3.88 0.77 10.81
CA TYR A 225 3.62 0.17 12.13
C TYR A 225 3.31 -1.32 12.01
N GLY A 226 3.37 -2.01 13.15
CA GLY A 226 3.22 -3.47 13.21
C GLY A 226 4.44 -4.21 12.66
N GLU A 227 4.20 -5.32 11.97
CA GLU A 227 5.22 -6.25 11.50
C GLU A 227 5.85 -5.78 10.17
N GLN A 228 6.90 -4.97 10.24
CA GLN A 228 7.54 -4.37 9.07
C GLN A 228 8.21 -5.41 8.13
N ASN A 229 8.62 -6.55 8.69
CA ASN A 229 9.31 -7.61 7.96
C ASN A 229 8.37 -8.63 7.32
N PHE A 230 7.04 -8.46 7.44
CA PHE A 230 6.09 -9.39 6.83
C PHE A 230 6.09 -9.30 5.30
N ILE A 231 5.96 -10.47 4.66
CA ILE A 231 5.86 -10.63 3.21
C ILE A 231 4.47 -11.21 2.91
N PRO A 232 3.61 -10.50 2.16
CA PRO A 232 2.30 -11.02 1.79
C PRO A 232 2.41 -12.27 0.91
N TRP A 233 1.92 -13.40 1.42
CA TRP A 233 2.07 -14.72 0.79
C TRP A 233 1.44 -14.86 -0.61
N LEU A 234 0.38 -14.09 -0.92
CA LEU A 234 -0.34 -14.19 -2.20
C LEU A 234 0.55 -14.01 -3.43
N PHE A 235 1.66 -13.29 -3.27
CA PHE A 235 2.51 -12.90 -4.38
C PHE A 235 3.73 -13.79 -4.57
N ILE A 236 3.88 -14.81 -3.72
CA ILE A 236 4.89 -15.86 -3.84
C ILE A 236 4.38 -16.86 -4.88
N THR A 237 4.40 -16.44 -6.14
CA THR A 237 3.92 -17.21 -7.29
C THR A 237 5.02 -17.99 -8.01
N THR A 238 6.27 -17.81 -7.57
CA THR A 238 7.43 -18.48 -8.16
C THR A 238 7.60 -19.90 -7.62
N ASP A 239 8.08 -20.79 -8.48
CA ASP A 239 8.55 -22.13 -8.11
C ASP A 239 10.09 -22.21 -8.21
N ASP A 240 10.77 -21.06 -8.38
CA ASP A 240 12.24 -20.98 -8.38
C ASP A 240 12.77 -21.25 -6.96
N THR A 241 13.46 -22.38 -6.81
CA THR A 241 14.01 -22.86 -5.54
C THR A 241 14.95 -21.84 -4.90
N ALA A 242 15.80 -21.16 -5.66
CA ALA A 242 16.76 -20.21 -5.10
C ALA A 242 16.05 -18.96 -4.53
N ILE A 243 14.99 -18.51 -5.18
CA ILE A 243 14.17 -17.40 -4.67
C ILE A 243 13.41 -17.85 -3.41
N LEU A 244 12.83 -19.05 -3.42
CA LEU A 244 12.11 -19.61 -2.27
C LEU A 244 13.02 -19.82 -1.06
N GLU A 245 14.23 -20.32 -1.26
CA GLU A 245 15.24 -20.47 -0.19
C GLU A 245 15.68 -19.11 0.36
N ASN A 246 15.86 -18.10 -0.49
CA ASN A 246 16.16 -16.75 -0.03
C ASN A 246 15.02 -16.17 0.81
N LEU A 247 13.77 -16.34 0.37
CA LEU A 247 12.59 -15.92 1.13
C LEU A 247 12.48 -16.66 2.46
N LEU A 248 12.74 -17.97 2.46
CA LEU A 248 12.76 -18.78 3.67
C LEU A 248 13.79 -18.24 4.68
N GLY A 249 15.01 -17.96 4.23
CA GLY A 249 16.05 -17.32 5.05
C GLY A 249 15.58 -15.98 5.62
N LYS A 250 15.02 -15.10 4.78
CA LYS A 250 14.47 -13.81 5.23
C LYS A 250 13.42 -13.98 6.34
N VAL A 251 12.50 -14.93 6.21
CA VAL A 251 11.43 -15.16 7.20
C VAL A 251 11.98 -15.76 8.49
N LEU A 252 12.96 -16.67 8.41
CA LEU A 252 13.62 -17.25 9.58
C LEU A 252 14.35 -16.18 10.40
N ASP A 253 15.15 -15.35 9.72
CA ASP A 253 15.97 -14.29 10.31
C ASP A 253 15.16 -13.10 10.82
N SER A 254 13.89 -12.99 10.40
CA SER A 254 13.01 -11.92 10.84
C SER A 254 12.46 -12.18 12.25
N GLU A 255 12.60 -11.17 13.10
CA GLU A 255 11.89 -11.09 14.37
C GLU A 255 10.46 -10.62 14.14
N PHE A 256 9.52 -11.32 14.77
CA PHE A 256 8.09 -10.99 14.74
C PHE A 256 7.57 -10.95 16.16
N SER A 257 6.59 -10.08 16.41
CA SER A 257 6.04 -10.02 17.76
C SER A 257 5.27 -11.31 18.09
N PRO A 258 5.24 -11.74 19.37
CA PRO A 258 4.63 -13.01 19.77
C PRO A 258 3.18 -13.16 19.31
N LYS A 259 2.42 -12.06 19.24
CA LYS A 259 1.01 -12.07 18.84
C LYS A 259 0.79 -12.45 17.36
N ASN A 260 1.82 -12.28 16.53
CA ASN A 260 1.77 -12.49 15.08
C ASN A 260 2.60 -13.70 14.63
N ILE A 261 3.12 -14.51 15.57
CA ILE A 261 3.96 -15.66 15.27
C ILE A 261 3.21 -16.72 14.44
N TYR A 262 1.88 -16.78 14.53
CA TYR A 262 1.05 -17.64 13.70
C TYR A 262 1.29 -17.38 12.20
N TYR A 263 1.49 -16.12 11.79
CA TYR A 263 1.70 -15.78 10.38
C TYR A 263 3.11 -16.15 9.93
N LYS A 264 4.12 -16.00 10.81
CA LYS A 264 5.48 -16.52 10.55
C LYS A 264 5.40 -18.02 10.26
N ASN A 265 4.76 -18.77 11.16
CA ASN A 265 4.60 -20.21 11.02
C ASN A 265 3.83 -20.57 9.74
N PHE A 266 2.75 -19.86 9.43
CA PHE A 266 2.01 -20.04 8.19
C PHE A 266 2.90 -19.85 6.96
N LEU A 267 3.67 -18.76 6.91
CA LEU A 267 4.53 -18.43 5.77
C LEU A 267 5.69 -19.42 5.63
N LEU A 268 6.32 -19.84 6.74
CA LEU A 268 7.33 -20.91 6.74
C LEU A 268 6.75 -22.21 6.22
N GLY A 269 5.58 -22.63 6.74
CA GLY A 269 4.90 -23.84 6.31
C GLY A 269 4.55 -23.83 4.82
N TYR A 270 4.13 -22.68 4.30
CA TYR A 270 3.86 -22.45 2.87
C TYR A 270 5.14 -22.54 2.02
N LEU A 271 6.22 -21.89 2.44
CA LEU A 271 7.50 -21.91 1.71
C LEU A 271 8.13 -23.31 1.70
N TYR A 272 8.14 -24.02 2.84
CA TYR A 272 8.60 -25.41 2.90
C TYR A 272 7.77 -26.33 2.01
N LYS A 273 6.44 -26.10 1.94
CA LYS A 273 5.57 -26.85 1.02
C LYS A 273 5.98 -26.61 -0.44
N LYS A 274 6.16 -25.35 -0.84
CA LYS A 274 6.62 -24.96 -2.18
C LYS A 274 7.97 -25.57 -2.54
N LEU A 275 8.84 -25.78 -1.54
CA LEU A 275 10.14 -26.46 -1.67
C LEU A 275 10.04 -28.00 -1.59
N ASN A 276 8.85 -28.57 -1.47
CA ASN A 276 8.61 -30.01 -1.29
C ASN A 276 9.28 -30.63 -0.04
N ILE A 277 9.42 -29.84 1.04
CA ILE A 277 9.95 -30.29 2.33
C ILE A 277 8.79 -30.57 3.29
N LYS A 278 8.30 -31.81 3.27
CA LYS A 278 7.03 -32.21 3.89
C LYS A 278 7.01 -32.03 5.41
N ASP A 279 7.98 -32.59 6.14
CA ASP A 279 7.95 -32.61 7.60
C ASP A 279 7.96 -31.19 8.21
N SER A 280 8.81 -30.31 7.66
CA SER A 280 8.84 -28.90 8.08
C SER A 280 7.56 -28.16 7.72
N SER A 281 7.01 -28.42 6.54
CA SER A 281 5.73 -27.82 6.13
C SER A 281 4.60 -28.21 7.10
N GLU A 282 4.45 -29.50 7.38
CA GLU A 282 3.42 -30.01 8.29
C GLU A 282 3.57 -29.45 9.71
N TYR A 283 4.80 -29.41 10.22
CA TYR A 283 5.11 -28.82 11.52
C TYR A 283 4.65 -27.35 11.60
N TYR A 284 5.13 -26.50 10.70
CA TYR A 284 4.84 -25.07 10.78
C TYR A 284 3.38 -24.73 10.45
N LEU A 285 2.73 -25.45 9.53
CA LEU A 285 1.29 -25.28 9.28
C LEU A 285 0.46 -25.75 10.49
N GLY A 286 0.90 -26.81 11.19
CA GLY A 286 0.30 -27.27 12.44
C GLY A 286 0.39 -26.22 13.55
N GLU A 287 1.56 -25.63 13.75
CA GLU A 287 1.77 -24.54 14.72
C GLU A 287 0.93 -23.30 14.39
N ALA A 288 0.85 -22.91 13.11
CA ALA A 288 0.02 -21.80 12.67
C ALA A 288 -1.46 -22.05 12.98
N LYS A 289 -1.96 -23.27 12.69
CA LYS A 289 -3.34 -23.67 12.98
C LYS A 289 -3.64 -23.70 14.48
N ALA A 290 -2.71 -24.21 15.29
CA ALA A 290 -2.89 -24.30 16.74
C ALA A 290 -3.03 -22.91 17.38
N LEU A 291 -2.27 -21.94 16.88
CA LEU A 291 -2.32 -20.56 17.36
C LEU A 291 -3.51 -19.78 16.79
N PHE A 292 -3.87 -20.05 15.53
CA PHE A 292 -4.93 -19.31 14.84
C PHE A 292 -5.73 -20.24 13.90
N PRO A 293 -6.81 -20.86 14.41
CA PRO A 293 -7.58 -21.86 13.66
C PRO A 293 -8.21 -21.35 12.36
N GLU A 294 -8.44 -20.04 12.23
CA GLU A 294 -9.01 -19.43 11.01
C GLU A 294 -8.07 -19.56 9.78
N TYR A 295 -6.83 -20.01 9.97
CA TYR A 295 -5.92 -20.40 8.88
C TYR A 295 -6.15 -21.83 8.38
N GLU A 296 -6.99 -22.64 9.03
CA GLU A 296 -7.31 -24.00 8.58
C GLU A 296 -7.81 -24.06 7.13
N PRO A 297 -8.71 -23.18 6.65
CA PRO A 297 -9.10 -23.16 5.23
C PRO A 297 -7.92 -22.88 4.29
N LEU A 298 -6.95 -22.05 4.71
CA LEU A 298 -5.75 -21.78 3.93
C LEU A 298 -4.83 -23.01 3.88
N VAL A 299 -4.66 -23.71 5.02
CA VAL A 299 -3.90 -24.96 5.11
C VAL A 299 -4.52 -26.04 4.22
N MET A 300 -5.85 -26.17 4.21
CA MET A 300 -6.56 -27.14 3.38
C MET A 300 -6.47 -26.83 1.88
N ALA A 301 -6.59 -25.56 1.48
CA ALA A 301 -6.41 -25.13 0.09
C ALA A 301 -5.03 -25.52 -0.49
N PHE A 302 -4.03 -25.66 0.38
CA PHE A 302 -2.73 -26.18 -0.03
C PHE A 302 -2.70 -27.71 -0.15
N GLN A 303 -3.41 -28.45 0.69
CA GLN A 303 -3.41 -29.93 0.67
C GLN A 303 -4.11 -30.52 -0.58
N GLU A 304 -5.06 -29.80 -1.18
CA GLU A 304 -5.82 -30.28 -2.34
C GLU A 304 -5.08 -30.12 -3.69
N ASN A 305 -3.95 -29.40 -3.71
CA ASN A 305 -3.14 -29.16 -4.92
C ASN A 305 -1.85 -30.02 -4.98
N SER A 306 -1.77 -31.10 -4.19
CA SER A 306 -0.66 -32.07 -4.15
C SER A 306 -1.05 -33.44 -4.68
#